data_AF-A0A7X8YRC8-F1
#
_entry.id   AF-A0A7X8YRC8-F1
#
_cell.length_a   1.000
_cell.length_b   1.000
_cell.length_c   1.000
_cell.angle_alpha   90.00
_cell.angle_beta   90.00
_cell.angle_gamma   90.00
#
_symmetry.space_group_name_H-M   'P 1'
#
loop_
_entity.id
_entity.type
_entity.pdbx_description
1 polymer ?
#
loop_
_entity_poly.entity_id
_entity_poly.type
_entity_poly.pdbx_seq_one_letter_code
_entity_poly.pdbx_strand_id
1 'polypeptide(L)'
;VKFERAEEEGPEETGTIAIRSYGVVLGEVTLDQIRQMPSVKRTMSIHSTSGTTSHSFRGTLLSNVIAAVDAKLLENHEWVQPVGVDDYMSDIAIDEVLAENAVYLMYEDNGKPLLQKSGEPGAMRVVVIDDVFGQRFTNYMIEIVLE
;
A
#
# COMPACT_ATOMS: atom_id res chain seq x y z
N VAL A 1 -6.23 -8.38 -18.97
CA VAL A 1 -7.46 -7.63 -19.26
C VAL A 1 -7.20 -6.20 -18.84
N LYS A 2 -7.37 -5.19 -19.70
CA LYS A 2 -7.32 -3.80 -19.25
C LYS A 2 -8.66 -3.52 -18.58
N PHE A 3 -8.64 -3.34 -17.27
CA PHE A 3 -9.84 -3.03 -16.51
C PHE A 3 -10.11 -1.53 -16.64
N GLU A 4 -11.17 -1.17 -17.35
CA GLU A 4 -11.64 0.22 -17.46
C GLU A 4 -12.38 0.59 -16.15
N ARG A 5 -11.84 1.57 -15.41
CA ARG A 5 -12.55 2.22 -14.31
C ARG A 5 -13.73 3.02 -14.89
N ALA A 6 -14.86 3.05 -14.18
CA ALA A 6 -15.98 3.91 -14.54
C ALA A 6 -15.54 5.39 -14.53
N GLU A 7 -15.96 6.13 -15.54
CA GLU A 7 -15.37 7.37 -16.05
C GLU A 7 -15.82 8.65 -15.30
N GLU A 8 -16.05 8.58 -13.99
CA GLU A 8 -16.39 9.75 -13.18
C GLU A 8 -15.26 10.01 -12.18
N GLU A 9 -14.34 10.89 -12.58
CA GLU A 9 -13.11 11.30 -11.89
C GLU A 9 -11.96 10.27 -11.97
N GLY A 10 -10.79 10.72 -12.45
CA GLY A 10 -9.58 9.90 -12.48
C GLY A 10 -9.18 9.47 -11.06
N PRO A 11 -8.23 8.52 -10.90
CA PRO A 11 -7.78 8.13 -9.57
C PRO A 11 -7.31 9.35 -8.77
N GLU A 12 -7.87 9.54 -7.58
CA GLU A 12 -7.46 10.60 -6.65
C GLU A 12 -6.98 10.01 -5.31
N GLU A 13 -6.01 10.67 -4.70
CA GLU A 13 -5.55 10.33 -3.35
C GLU A 13 -6.53 10.91 -2.32
N THR A 14 -7.59 10.15 -2.03
CA THR A 14 -8.65 10.58 -1.11
C THR A 14 -8.34 10.30 0.36
N GLY A 15 -7.21 9.64 0.66
CA GLY A 15 -6.91 9.11 1.98
C GLY A 15 -7.68 7.82 2.31
N THR A 16 -8.25 7.17 1.30
CA THR A 16 -8.95 5.89 1.38
C THR A 16 -8.31 4.90 0.42
N ILE A 17 -8.20 3.64 0.84
CA ILE A 17 -7.74 2.53 0.01
C ILE A 17 -8.94 1.65 -0.32
N ALA A 18 -9.25 1.50 -1.61
CA ALA A 18 -10.23 0.52 -2.07
C ALA A 18 -9.61 -0.88 -2.16
N ILE A 19 -10.34 -1.92 -1.76
CA ILE A 19 -9.94 -3.31 -1.95
C ILE A 19 -10.82 -3.92 -3.03
N ARG A 20 -10.19 -4.40 -4.10
CA ARG A 20 -10.87 -4.96 -5.28
C ARG A 20 -10.48 -6.41 -5.53
N SER A 21 -11.41 -7.17 -6.09
CA SER A 21 -11.15 -8.48 -6.66
C SER A 21 -12.10 -8.70 -7.84
N TYR A 22 -11.62 -9.31 -8.93
CA TYR A 22 -12.40 -9.55 -10.15
C TYR A 22 -13.18 -8.33 -10.67
N GLY A 23 -12.61 -7.12 -10.54
CA GLY A 23 -13.22 -5.86 -10.98
C GLY A 23 -14.27 -5.25 -10.04
N VAL A 24 -14.55 -5.88 -8.90
CA VAL A 24 -15.54 -5.41 -7.92
C VAL A 24 -14.85 -4.82 -6.69
N VAL A 25 -15.34 -3.68 -6.18
CA VAL A 25 -14.93 -3.15 -4.87
C VAL A 25 -15.59 -3.99 -3.79
N LEU A 26 -14.76 -4.64 -2.97
CA LEU A 26 -15.19 -5.46 -1.85
C LEU A 26 -15.34 -4.64 -0.56
N GLY A 27 -14.57 -3.56 -0.45
CA GLY A 27 -14.64 -2.62 0.66
C GLY A 27 -13.57 -1.55 0.56
N GLU A 28 -13.59 -0.64 1.52
CA GLU A 28 -12.68 0.50 1.58
C GLU A 28 -12.17 0.68 3.01
N VAL A 29 -10.93 1.14 3.15
CA VAL A 29 -10.29 1.42 4.43
C VAL A 29 -9.70 2.83 4.40
N THR A 30 -10.10 3.67 5.36
CA THR A 30 -9.58 5.04 5.45
C THR A 30 -8.26 5.10 6.20
N LEU A 31 -7.47 6.15 5.94
CA LEU A 31 -6.22 6.43 6.64
C LEU A 31 -6.42 6.53 8.17
N ASP A 32 -7.56 7.07 8.61
CA ASP A 32 -7.86 7.16 10.04
C ASP A 32 -8.14 5.79 10.66
N GLN A 33 -8.79 4.87 9.94
CA GLN A 33 -8.92 3.47 10.37
C GLN A 33 -7.56 2.78 10.41
N ILE A 34 -6.73 2.98 9.38
CA ILE A 34 -5.37 2.42 9.30
C ILE A 34 -4.50 2.88 10.47
N ARG A 35 -4.61 4.14 10.88
CA ARG A 35 -3.87 4.70 12.05
C ARG A 35 -4.29 4.08 13.39
N GLN A 36 -5.49 3.52 13.48
CA GLN A 36 -5.98 2.81 14.66
C GLN A 36 -5.52 1.35 14.71
N MET A 37 -5.03 0.80 13.60
CA MET A 37 -4.47 -0.56 13.55
C MET A 37 -3.13 -0.64 14.31
N PRO A 38 -2.67 -1.85 14.69
CA PRO A 38 -1.35 -2.03 15.30
C PRO A 38 -0.26 -1.41 14.42
N SER A 39 0.37 -0.34 14.92
CA SER A 39 1.40 0.37 14.17
C SER A 39 2.78 -0.21 14.43
N VAL A 40 3.56 -0.34 13.38
CA VAL A 40 4.97 -0.73 13.42
C VAL A 40 5.86 0.42 13.00
N LYS A 41 7.08 0.46 13.52
CA LYS A 41 8.14 1.36 13.07
C LYS A 41 9.25 0.54 12.44
N ARG A 42 9.68 0.91 11.23
CA ARG A 42 10.71 0.21 10.46
C ARG A 42 11.71 1.19 9.91
N THR A 43 12.98 0.98 10.25
CA THR A 43 14.09 1.74 9.69
C THR A 43 14.70 0.95 8.54
N MET A 44 14.92 1.59 7.41
CA MET A 44 15.54 0.96 6.24
C MET A 44 16.38 1.95 5.44
N SER A 45 17.36 1.43 4.72
CA SER A 45 18.11 2.19 3.73
C SER A 45 17.64 1.78 2.33
N ILE A 46 17.25 2.77 1.52
CA ILE A 46 16.84 2.55 0.13
C ILE A 46 18.01 2.95 -0.76
N HIS A 47 18.42 2.05 -1.65
CA HIS A 47 19.51 2.28 -2.58
C HIS A 47 18.97 2.71 -3.94
N SER A 48 19.39 3.88 -4.40
CA SER A 48 19.02 4.42 -5.71
C SER A 48 20.28 4.84 -6.49
N THR A 49 20.12 5.17 -7.77
CA THR A 49 21.22 5.67 -8.62
C THR A 49 21.79 7.01 -8.13
N SER A 50 21.01 7.81 -7.39
CA SER A 50 21.45 9.09 -6.83
C SER A 50 22.06 8.97 -5.43
N GLY A 51 22.05 7.77 -4.85
CA GLY A 51 22.63 7.51 -3.53
C GLY A 51 21.74 6.64 -2.64
N THR A 52 22.18 6.50 -1.39
CA THR A 52 21.45 5.75 -0.35
C THR A 52 20.75 6.73 0.59
N THR A 53 19.46 6.55 0.80
CA THR A 53 18.66 7.34 1.74
C THR A 53 18.20 6.46 2.90
N SER A 54 18.23 7.02 4.12
CA SER A 54 17.77 6.34 5.33
C SER A 54 16.37 6.83 5.69
N HIS A 55 15.47 5.89 5.94
CA HIS A 55 14.07 6.12 6.22
C HIS A 55 13.68 5.47 7.52
N SER A 56 12.75 6.10 8.24
CA SER A 56 12.17 5.59 9.48
C SER A 56 10.67 5.60 9.31
N PHE A 57 10.17 4.60 8.60
CA PHE A 57 8.76 4.48 8.30
C PHE A 57 7.94 4.06 9.51
N ARG A 58 6.70 4.55 9.54
CA ARG A 58 5.65 4.04 10.43
C ARG A 58 4.39 3.74 9.62
N GLY A 59 3.78 2.60 9.95
CA GLY A 59 2.69 2.02 9.19
C GLY A 59 2.04 0.84 9.92
N THR A 60 1.30 0.03 9.20
CA THR A 60 0.76 -1.25 9.68
C THR A 60 1.04 -2.36 8.66
N LEU A 61 0.85 -3.62 9.04
CA LEU A 61 0.97 -4.76 8.11
C LEU A 61 -0.08 -4.63 7.01
N LEU A 62 0.30 -4.92 5.76
CA LEU A 62 -0.65 -4.87 4.65
C LEU A 62 -1.80 -5.88 4.84
N SER A 63 -1.50 -7.04 5.44
CA SER A 63 -2.51 -8.04 5.81
C SER A 63 -3.58 -7.52 6.77
N ASN A 64 -3.24 -6.62 7.71
CA ASN A 64 -4.22 -6.01 8.61
C ASN A 64 -5.21 -5.12 7.85
N VAL A 65 -4.73 -4.41 6.82
CA VAL A 65 -5.57 -3.53 5.99
C VAL A 65 -6.55 -4.37 5.20
N ILE A 66 -6.10 -5.47 4.60
CA ILE A 66 -6.97 -6.40 3.86
C ILE A 66 -7.99 -7.06 4.79
N ALA A 67 -7.54 -7.56 5.94
CA ALA A 67 -8.40 -8.22 6.92
C ALA A 67 -9.43 -7.29 7.57
N ALA A 68 -9.23 -5.97 7.53
CA ALA A 68 -10.21 -5.00 8.00
C ALA A 68 -11.48 -4.95 7.14
N VAL A 69 -11.39 -5.33 5.86
CA VAL A 69 -12.56 -5.52 4.98
C VAL A 69 -13.14 -6.92 5.19
N ASP A 70 -12.32 -7.95 4.96
CA ASP A 70 -12.67 -9.35 5.24
C ASP A 70 -11.39 -10.19 5.30
N ALA A 71 -11.16 -10.86 6.43
CA ALA A 71 -9.98 -11.71 6.63
C ALA A 71 -9.90 -12.89 5.62
N LYS A 72 -11.04 -13.37 5.10
CA LYS A 72 -11.07 -14.46 4.11
C LYS A 72 -10.47 -14.05 2.76
N LEU A 73 -10.31 -12.76 2.51
CA LEU A 73 -9.65 -12.28 1.30
C LEU A 73 -8.17 -12.67 1.25
N LEU A 74 -7.56 -12.96 2.41
CA LEU A 74 -6.18 -13.45 2.48
C LEU A 74 -6.05 -14.96 2.19
N GLU A 75 -7.16 -15.69 2.06
CA GLU A 75 -7.14 -17.16 1.87
C GLU A 75 -7.41 -17.58 0.41
N ASN A 76 -8.04 -16.70 -0.39
CA ASN A 76 -8.64 -17.08 -1.68
C ASN A 76 -7.97 -16.41 -2.90
N HIS A 77 -6.82 -15.77 -2.69
CA HIS A 77 -6.09 -15.03 -3.73
C HIS A 77 -4.62 -15.41 -3.67
N GLU A 78 -3.98 -15.44 -4.83
CA GLU A 78 -2.55 -15.76 -4.96
C GLU A 78 -1.71 -14.49 -4.89
N TRP A 79 -2.25 -13.37 -5.40
CA TRP A 79 -1.52 -12.11 -5.56
C TRP A 79 -2.23 -10.93 -4.90
N VAL A 80 -1.41 -10.03 -4.37
CA VAL A 80 -1.80 -8.71 -3.89
C VAL A 80 -1.05 -7.68 -4.73
N GLN A 81 -1.83 -6.81 -5.37
CA GLN A 81 -1.35 -5.75 -6.25
C GLN A 81 -1.72 -4.39 -5.66
N PRO A 82 -0.82 -3.77 -4.88
CA PRO A 82 -0.92 -2.36 -4.54
C PRO A 82 -0.95 -1.52 -5.82
N VAL A 83 -1.84 -0.53 -5.89
CA VAL A 83 -1.94 0.39 -7.03
C VAL A 83 -1.84 1.84 -6.55
N GLY A 84 -0.93 2.58 -7.18
CA GLY A 84 -0.75 4.02 -6.98
C GLY A 84 -1.59 4.88 -7.91
N VAL A 85 -1.73 6.16 -7.59
CA VAL A 85 -2.43 7.16 -8.42
C VAL A 85 -1.83 7.33 -9.82
N ASP A 86 -0.58 6.92 -10.01
CA ASP A 86 0.15 6.93 -11.29
C ASP A 86 0.03 5.63 -12.08
N ASP A 87 -0.93 4.77 -11.71
CA ASP A 87 -1.16 3.42 -12.25
C ASP A 87 0.06 2.49 -12.09
N TYR A 88 1.04 2.86 -11.24
CA TYR A 88 2.09 1.95 -10.84
C TYR A 88 1.49 0.84 -9.98
N MET A 89 1.83 -0.40 -10.31
CA MET A 89 1.46 -1.59 -9.56
C MET A 89 2.65 -2.54 -9.43
N SER A 90 2.64 -3.33 -8.36
CA SER A 90 3.64 -4.38 -8.12
C SER A 90 2.94 -5.66 -7.71
N ASP A 91 3.42 -6.79 -8.21
CA ASP A 91 2.91 -8.11 -7.82
C ASP A 91 3.61 -8.57 -6.53
N ILE A 92 2.82 -8.85 -5.49
CA ILE A 92 3.30 -9.37 -4.21
C ILE A 92 2.51 -10.64 -3.90
N ALA A 93 3.20 -11.75 -3.66
CA ALA A 93 2.54 -13.01 -3.34
C ALA A 93 1.81 -12.92 -2.00
N ILE A 94 0.64 -13.56 -1.87
CA ILE A 94 -0.12 -13.55 -0.62
C ILE A 94 0.69 -14.10 0.55
N ASP A 95 1.52 -15.12 0.29
CA ASP A 95 2.43 -15.71 1.28
C ASP A 95 3.46 -14.69 1.79
N GLU A 96 3.93 -13.79 0.92
CA GLU A 96 4.83 -12.69 1.31
C GLU A 96 4.06 -11.64 2.13
N VAL A 97 2.80 -11.35 1.79
CA VAL A 97 1.94 -10.45 2.59
C VAL A 97 1.64 -11.00 3.98
N LEU A 98 1.50 -12.33 4.09
CA LEU A 98 1.25 -13.04 5.34
C LEU A 98 2.53 -13.31 6.15
N ALA A 99 3.70 -13.26 5.51
CA ALA A 99 4.97 -13.46 6.18
C ALA A 99 5.22 -12.40 7.27
N GLU A 100 5.82 -12.84 8.37
CA GLU A 100 6.15 -11.93 9.46
C GLU A 100 7.13 -10.86 8.97
N ASN A 101 6.74 -9.61 9.17
CA ASN A 101 7.57 -8.43 8.92
C ASN A 101 8.01 -8.21 7.47
N ALA A 102 7.24 -8.69 6.50
CA ALA A 102 7.58 -8.56 5.09
C ALA A 102 6.96 -7.33 4.41
N VAL A 103 5.63 -7.16 4.49
CA VAL A 103 4.91 -6.16 3.68
C VAL A 103 4.07 -5.23 4.55
N TYR A 104 4.23 -3.93 4.33
CA TYR A 104 3.63 -2.89 5.15
C TYR A 104 2.96 -1.81 4.31
N LEU A 105 1.86 -1.26 4.83
CA LEU A 105 1.30 0.01 4.38
C LEU A 105 1.78 1.12 5.33
N MET A 106 2.66 1.98 4.83
CA MET A 106 3.26 3.10 5.55
C MET A 106 2.47 4.39 5.30
N TYR A 107 2.39 5.24 6.33
CA TYR A 107 1.72 6.55 6.26
C TYR A 107 2.55 7.69 6.86
N GLU A 108 3.74 7.37 7.40
CA GLU A 108 4.66 8.33 8.00
C GLU A 108 6.11 7.91 7.68
N ASP A 109 6.98 8.88 7.43
CA ASP A 109 8.42 8.70 7.29
C ASP A 109 9.16 9.79 8.08
N ASN A 110 10.16 9.38 8.87
CA ASN A 110 10.99 10.27 9.67
C ASN A 110 10.18 11.20 10.59
N GLY A 111 9.08 10.69 11.16
CA GLY A 111 8.21 11.45 12.07
C GLY A 111 7.24 12.41 11.36
N LYS A 112 7.20 12.40 10.02
CA LYS A 112 6.34 13.28 9.22
C LYS A 112 5.35 12.45 8.40
N PRO A 113 4.11 12.91 8.22
CA PRO A 113 3.15 12.24 7.35
C PRO A 113 3.70 12.17 5.92
N LEU A 114 3.41 11.07 5.24
CA LEU A 114 3.69 10.99 3.81
C LEU A 114 2.82 12.00 3.05
N LEU A 115 3.43 12.65 2.06
CA LEU A 115 2.76 13.64 1.23
C LEU A 115 2.19 12.97 -0.01
N GLN A 116 0.98 13.38 -0.37
CA GLN A 116 0.34 13.10 -1.64
C GLN A 116 1.15 13.70 -2.78
N LYS A 117 0.83 13.30 -4.01
CA LYS A 117 1.44 13.86 -5.22
C LYS A 117 1.19 15.35 -5.37
N SER A 118 0.07 15.84 -4.82
CA SER A 118 -0.27 17.27 -4.70
C SER A 118 0.63 18.05 -3.73
N GLY A 119 1.32 17.35 -2.81
CA GLY A 119 2.10 17.92 -1.72
C GLY A 119 1.35 17.99 -0.39
N GLU A 120 0.05 17.68 -0.35
CA GLU A 120 -0.74 17.68 0.89
C GLU A 120 -0.46 16.41 1.73
N PRO A 121 -0.53 16.47 3.07
CA PRO A 121 -0.36 15.28 3.91
C PRO A 121 -1.49 14.27 3.72
N GLY A 122 -1.15 12.98 3.76
CA GLY A 122 -2.17 11.91 3.76
C GLY A 122 -1.93 10.79 2.75
N ALA A 123 -0.77 10.74 2.12
CA ALA A 123 -0.42 9.61 1.27
C ALA A 123 -0.19 8.33 2.08
N MET A 124 -0.31 7.23 1.37
CA MET A 124 0.08 5.91 1.85
C MET A 124 1.05 5.30 0.83
N ARG A 125 1.95 4.44 1.33
CA ARG A 125 2.96 3.76 0.52
C ARG A 125 3.05 2.31 0.94
N VAL A 126 3.02 1.37 -0.01
CA VAL A 126 3.41 -0.01 0.27
C VAL A 126 4.93 -0.13 0.25
N VAL A 127 5.47 -0.76 1.29
CA VAL A 127 6.91 -1.02 1.48
C VAL A 127 7.09 -2.52 1.70
N VAL A 128 7.96 -3.12 0.89
CA VAL A 128 8.36 -4.53 0.99
C VAL A 128 9.77 -4.58 1.56
N ILE A 129 9.94 -5.09 2.78
CA ILE A 129 11.20 -4.93 3.53
C ILE A 129 12.42 -5.49 2.79
N ASP A 130 12.26 -6.63 2.13
CA ASP A 130 13.38 -7.31 1.45
C ASP A 130 13.74 -6.67 0.10
N ASP A 131 12.96 -5.68 -0.38
CA ASP A 131 13.29 -4.92 -1.57
C ASP A 131 14.11 -3.67 -1.24
N VAL A 132 15.43 -3.88 -1.11
CA VAL A 132 16.42 -2.83 -0.79
C VAL A 132 16.58 -1.77 -1.89
N PHE A 133 16.07 -2.02 -3.09
CA PHE A 133 16.09 -1.06 -4.20
C PHE A 133 14.77 -0.28 -4.31
N GLY A 134 13.76 -0.65 -3.51
CA GLY A 134 12.44 -0.02 -3.49
C GLY A 134 11.68 -0.14 -4.81
N GLN A 135 12.00 -1.14 -5.63
CA GLN A 135 11.36 -1.30 -6.94
C GLN A 135 9.88 -1.62 -6.79
N ARG A 136 9.51 -2.47 -5.85
CA ARG A 136 8.14 -2.88 -5.53
C ARG A 136 7.43 -1.93 -4.56
N PHE A 137 7.99 -0.74 -4.29
CA PHE A 137 7.33 0.22 -3.42
C PHE A 137 6.29 0.99 -4.21
N THR A 138 5.03 0.86 -3.80
CA THR A 138 3.93 1.55 -4.46
C THR A 138 3.61 2.82 -3.69
N ASN A 139 3.79 3.97 -4.35
CA ASN A 139 3.54 5.29 -3.80
C ASN A 139 2.11 5.72 -4.05
N TYR A 140 1.64 6.73 -3.29
CA TYR A 140 0.38 7.42 -3.60
C TYR A 140 -0.79 6.44 -3.73
N MET A 141 -0.86 5.51 -2.77
CA MET A 141 -1.75 4.36 -2.80
C MET A 141 -3.22 4.80 -2.88
N ILE A 142 -3.96 4.18 -3.78
CA ILE A 142 -5.40 4.40 -3.98
C ILE A 142 -6.21 3.11 -3.85
N GLU A 143 -5.62 1.96 -4.19
CA GLU A 143 -6.32 0.68 -4.11
C GLU A 143 -5.35 -0.50 -3.96
N ILE A 144 -5.93 -1.65 -3.58
CA ILE A 144 -5.31 -2.96 -3.55
C ILE A 144 -6.18 -3.87 -4.42
N VAL A 145 -5.60 -4.45 -5.45
CA VAL A 145 -6.25 -5.47 -6.27
C VAL A 145 -5.79 -6.86 -5.79
N LEU A 146 -6.74 -7.75 -5.60
CA LEU A 146 -6.51 -9.15 -5.24
C LEU A 146 -6.82 -10.02 -6.46
N GLU A 147 -5.88 -10.89 -6.83
CA GLU A 147 -6.01 -11.86 -7.92
C GLU A 147 -5.84 -13.30 -7.44
#